data_AF-A0AAD6NVB3-F1
#
_entry.id   AF-A0AAD6NVB3-F1
#
_cell.length_a   1.000
_cell.length_b   1.000
_cell.length_c   1.000
_cell.angle_alpha   90.00
_cell.angle_beta   90.00
_cell.angle_gamma   90.00
#
_symmetry.space_group_name_H-M   'P 1'
#
loop_
_entity.id
_entity.type
_entity.pdbx_description
1 polymer ?
#
loop_
_entity_poly.entity_id
_entity_poly.type
_entity_poly.pdbx_seq_one_letter_code
_entity_poly.pdbx_strand_id
1 'polypeptide(L)'
;MAMITRNTATRLPHLLSLRRPAIASLHTTLPSLSPEPTPAPYTRAPPPSTTSLSGLSKPAEFVISKVDSLMNWARTGSIWPMTFGLACCAVEMMHTGAARYDLDRFGIIFRPSPRQSDCMIVAGTLTNKMAPALRK
;
A
#
# COMPACT_ATOMS: atom_id res chain seq x y z
N MET A 1 -5.72 39.65 -21.83
CA MET A 1 -6.11 41.06 -21.69
C MET A 1 -5.95 41.37 -20.21
N ALA A 2 -4.87 41.96 -19.69
CA ALA A 2 -4.06 43.06 -20.19
C ALA A 2 -2.55 42.85 -19.94
N MET A 3 -1.76 43.35 -20.89
CA MET A 3 -0.34 43.67 -20.76
C MET A 3 -0.16 44.96 -19.96
N ILE A 4 0.82 45.04 -19.07
CA ILE A 4 1.44 46.31 -18.67
C ILE A 4 2.98 46.15 -18.59
N THR A 5 3.60 46.70 -19.64
CA THR A 5 4.86 47.46 -19.75
C THR A 5 6.21 46.90 -19.31
N ARG A 6 7.05 46.78 -20.34
CA ARG A 6 8.52 46.75 -20.35
C ARG A 6 9.11 47.97 -19.63
N ASN A 7 10.25 47.79 -18.97
CA ASN A 7 11.26 48.86 -18.96
C ASN A 7 12.63 48.29 -19.33
N THR A 8 13.24 49.01 -20.25
CA THR A 8 14.51 48.76 -20.94
C THR A 8 15.67 49.43 -20.22
N ALA A 9 16.88 49.09 -20.68
CA ALA A 9 18.17 49.78 -20.51
C ALA A 9 19.09 49.18 -19.43
N THR A 10 19.96 48.23 -19.79
CA THR A 10 21.32 48.43 -20.34
C THR A 10 22.31 49.08 -19.37
N ARG A 11 23.28 48.29 -18.87
CA ARG A 11 24.70 48.68 -18.85
C ARG A 11 25.59 47.44 -18.99
N LEU A 12 26.58 47.62 -19.86
CA LEU A 12 27.43 46.64 -20.53
C LEU A 12 28.61 46.12 -19.68
N PRO A 13 29.35 45.13 -20.19
CA PRO A 13 30.30 44.25 -19.50
C PRO A 13 31.75 44.72 -19.61
N HIS A 14 32.61 44.19 -18.75
CA HIS A 14 34.09 44.13 -18.85
C HIS A 14 34.53 43.60 -17.46
N LEU A 15 35.39 42.60 -17.23
CA LEU A 15 36.49 41.95 -17.95
C LEU A 15 36.69 40.59 -17.25
N LEU A 16 36.72 39.49 -18.01
CA LEU A 16 37.94 38.76 -18.39
C LEU A 16 38.78 38.24 -17.22
N SER A 17 39.19 36.97 -17.41
CA SER A 17 40.39 36.31 -16.84
C SER A 17 40.07 35.29 -15.75
N LEU A 18 40.41 34.01 -15.83
CA LEU A 18 41.09 33.20 -16.84
C LEU A 18 40.86 31.71 -16.44
N ARG A 19 40.69 30.83 -17.43
CA ARG A 19 41.34 29.49 -17.49
C ARG A 19 40.90 28.33 -16.54
N ARG A 20 40.14 27.39 -17.15
CA ARG A 20 40.21 25.89 -17.14
C ARG A 20 41.44 25.20 -16.50
N PRO A 21 41.46 23.87 -16.20
CA PRO A 21 40.47 22.80 -16.46
C PRO A 21 40.21 21.78 -15.30
N ALA A 22 39.24 20.88 -15.52
CA ALA A 22 39.04 19.51 -15.00
C ALA A 22 39.90 18.94 -13.86
N ILE A 23 39.25 18.34 -12.86
CA ILE A 23 39.30 16.90 -12.53
C ILE A 23 38.11 16.60 -11.61
N ALA A 24 37.27 15.66 -12.04
CA ALA A 24 36.25 15.05 -11.22
C ALA A 24 36.92 14.08 -10.24
N SER A 25 36.67 14.22 -8.93
CA SER A 25 36.84 13.14 -7.97
C SER A 25 35.56 13.01 -7.14
N LEU A 26 34.65 12.19 -7.67
CA LEU A 26 33.54 11.63 -6.91
C LEU A 26 34.14 10.81 -5.77
N HIS A 27 34.01 11.33 -4.54
CA HIS A 27 34.33 10.57 -3.34
C HIS A 27 33.17 9.61 -3.07
N THR A 28 33.23 8.42 -3.68
CA THR A 28 32.31 7.31 -3.45
C THR A 28 32.69 6.61 -2.14
N THR A 29 32.23 7.12 -1.00
CA THR A 29 32.17 6.30 0.22
C THR A 29 30.97 5.37 0.09
N LEU A 30 31.23 4.10 -0.21
CA LEU A 30 30.25 3.03 -0.04
C LEU A 30 29.69 3.08 1.38
N PRO A 31 28.36 3.09 1.58
CA PRO A 31 27.80 2.66 2.85
C PRO A 31 28.01 1.14 2.98
N SER A 32 28.59 0.78 4.12
CA SER A 32 28.70 -0.58 4.66
C SER A 32 27.39 -1.37 4.48
N LEU A 33 27.52 -2.57 3.91
CA LEU A 33 26.46 -3.58 3.81
C LEU A 33 26.02 -4.00 5.22
N SER A 34 25.03 -3.30 5.77
CA SER A 34 24.17 -3.84 6.82
C SER A 34 23.39 -5.04 6.25
N PRO A 35 23.19 -6.14 7.01
CA PRO A 35 22.33 -7.23 6.56
C PRO A 35 20.93 -6.68 6.30
N GLU A 36 20.54 -6.70 5.03
CA GLU A 36 19.21 -6.38 4.56
C GLU A 36 18.21 -7.27 5.32
N PRO A 37 17.20 -6.72 6.02
CA PRO A 37 16.08 -7.53 6.43
C PRO A 37 15.43 -8.00 5.14
N THR A 38 15.61 -9.30 4.83
CA THR A 38 14.99 -9.94 3.67
C THR A 38 13.55 -9.44 3.57
N PRO A 39 13.14 -8.79 2.46
CA PRO A 39 11.75 -8.42 2.31
C PRO A 39 10.95 -9.70 2.49
N ALA A 40 10.14 -9.75 3.56
CA ALA A 40 9.31 -10.90 3.83
C ALA A 40 8.59 -11.22 2.52
N PRO A 41 8.82 -12.41 1.92
CA PRO A 41 8.19 -12.70 0.67
C PRO A 41 6.70 -12.54 0.93
N TYR A 42 6.03 -11.71 0.14
CA TYR A 42 4.59 -11.61 0.08
C TYR A 42 4.07 -12.91 -0.54
N THR A 43 4.38 -14.04 0.10
CA THR A 43 3.70 -15.28 -0.20
C THR A 43 2.26 -14.98 0.13
N ARG A 44 1.44 -14.88 -0.92
CA ARG A 44 -0.01 -14.95 -0.78
C ARG A 44 -0.24 -16.17 0.11
N ALA A 45 -0.88 -15.98 1.26
CA ALA A 45 -1.27 -17.10 2.10
C ALA A 45 -1.90 -18.15 1.16
N PRO A 46 -1.45 -19.41 1.21
CA PRO A 46 -2.00 -20.43 0.32
C PRO A 46 -3.54 -20.36 0.44
N PRO A 47 -4.27 -20.47 -0.70
CA PRO A 47 -5.72 -20.55 -0.64
C PRO A 47 -6.10 -21.62 0.39
N PRO A 48 -7.19 -21.42 1.18
CA PRO A 48 -7.56 -22.36 2.23
C PRO A 48 -7.52 -23.77 1.65
N SER A 49 -6.60 -24.56 2.19
CA SER A 49 -6.15 -25.78 1.58
C SER A 49 -7.32 -26.75 1.55
N THR A 50 -7.96 -26.91 0.38
CA THR A 50 -8.86 -28.04 0.10
C THR A 50 -8.07 -29.34 -0.07
N THR A 51 -6.94 -29.48 0.62
CA THR A 51 -6.18 -30.72 0.71
C THR A 51 -7.05 -31.72 1.42
N SER A 52 -7.68 -32.61 0.63
CA SER A 52 -8.21 -33.88 1.11
C SER A 52 -7.13 -34.51 1.99
N LEU A 53 -7.41 -34.65 3.28
CA LEU A 53 -6.50 -35.31 4.19
C LEU A 53 -6.40 -36.76 3.72
N SER A 54 -5.29 -37.11 3.07
CA SER A 54 -5.05 -38.43 2.49
C SER A 54 -5.05 -39.47 3.61
N GLY A 55 -6.20 -40.11 3.82
CA GLY A 55 -6.44 -41.10 4.88
C GLY A 55 -7.82 -41.05 5.54
N LEU A 56 -8.70 -40.10 5.18
CA LEU A 56 -10.04 -39.96 5.79
C LEU A 56 -11.14 -40.69 4.98
N SER A 57 -12.22 -41.11 5.65
CA SER A 57 -13.36 -41.73 4.98
C SER A 57 -14.15 -40.71 4.13
N LYS A 58 -14.56 -41.11 2.91
CA LYS A 58 -15.39 -40.29 1.98
C LYS A 58 -16.56 -39.54 2.64
N PRO A 59 -17.38 -40.15 3.54
CA PRO A 59 -18.45 -39.41 4.21
C PRO A 59 -17.91 -38.32 5.16
N ALA A 60 -16.80 -38.57 5.85
CA ALA A 60 -16.18 -37.58 6.72
C ALA A 60 -15.54 -36.44 5.91
N GLU A 61 -14.93 -36.72 4.75
CA GLU A 61 -14.46 -35.67 3.83
C GLU A 61 -15.60 -34.77 3.33
N PHE A 62 -16.75 -35.36 2.98
CA PHE A 62 -17.92 -34.59 2.57
C PHE A 62 -18.41 -33.65 3.68
N VAL A 63 -18.53 -34.15 4.91
CA VAL A 63 -18.93 -33.32 6.06
C VAL A 63 -17.93 -32.18 6.30
N ILE A 64 -16.62 -32.47 6.30
CA ILE A 64 -15.58 -31.44 6.47
C ILE A 64 -15.66 -30.39 5.37
N SER A 65 -15.87 -30.78 4.11
CA SER A 65 -16.00 -29.84 3.00
C SER A 65 -17.21 -28.91 3.18
N LYS A 66 -18.33 -29.42 3.72
CA LYS A 66 -19.53 -28.60 3.99
C LYS A 66 -19.32 -27.65 5.15
N VAL A 67 -18.62 -28.10 6.20
CA VAL A 67 -18.24 -27.23 7.32
C VAL A 67 -17.29 -26.12 6.86
N ASP A 68 -16.28 -26.44 6.06
CA ASP A 68 -15.36 -25.44 5.51
C ASP A 68 -16.11 -24.46 4.58
N SER A 69 -17.03 -24.96 3.75
CA SER A 69 -17.90 -24.11 2.93
C SER A 69 -18.72 -23.13 3.77
N LEU A 70 -19.29 -23.60 4.90
CA LEU A 70 -20.06 -22.76 5.82
C LEU A 70 -19.18 -21.71 6.51
N MET A 71 -17.98 -22.10 6.97
CA MET A 71 -17.03 -21.18 7.61
C MET A 71 -16.53 -20.12 6.64
N ASN A 72 -16.25 -20.49 5.40
CA ASN A 72 -15.81 -19.55 4.37
C ASN A 72 -16.94 -18.61 3.96
N TRP A 73 -18.19 -19.09 3.90
CA TRP A 73 -19.36 -18.24 3.71
C TRP A 73 -19.49 -17.20 4.84
N ALA A 74 -19.34 -17.61 6.11
CA ALA A 74 -19.36 -16.69 7.24
C ALA A 74 -18.24 -15.63 7.16
N ARG A 75 -17.00 -16.03 6.87
CA ARG A 75 -15.85 -15.11 6.77
C ARG A 75 -15.98 -14.11 5.62
N THR A 76 -16.52 -14.55 4.48
CA THR A 76 -16.70 -13.70 3.29
C THR A 76 -17.93 -12.80 3.40
N GLY A 77 -18.96 -13.21 4.15
CA GLY A 77 -20.20 -12.46 4.34
C GLY A 77 -20.16 -11.38 5.43
N SER A 78 -19.10 -11.30 6.25
CA SER A 78 -18.99 -10.32 7.35
C SER A 78 -17.57 -9.80 7.55
N ILE A 79 -16.91 -9.37 6.47
CA ILE A 79 -15.52 -8.92 6.54
C ILE A 79 -15.45 -7.48 7.09
N TRP A 80 -14.71 -7.26 8.18
CA TRP A 80 -14.61 -5.93 8.80
C TRP A 80 -13.26 -5.27 8.49
N PRO A 81 -13.19 -4.39 7.47
CA PRO A 81 -11.95 -3.71 7.13
C PRO A 81 -11.58 -2.61 8.12
N MET A 82 -10.28 -2.49 8.43
CA MET A 82 -9.71 -1.23 8.89
C MET A 82 -9.19 -0.41 7.69
N THR A 83 -9.57 0.87 7.65
CA THR A 83 -9.15 1.79 6.58
C THR A 83 -7.85 2.49 6.94
N PHE A 84 -6.84 2.35 6.11
CA PHE A 84 -5.57 3.08 6.24
C PHE A 84 -5.44 4.06 5.08
N GLY A 85 -6.14 5.20 5.19
CA GLY A 85 -6.19 6.24 4.16
C GLY A 85 -4.95 7.13 4.18
N LEU A 86 -4.03 6.92 3.24
CA LEU A 86 -2.74 7.61 3.16
C LEU A 86 -2.71 8.72 2.09
N ALA A 87 -3.48 8.56 1.01
CA ALA A 87 -3.50 9.49 -0.10
C ALA A 87 -4.90 9.51 -0.78
N CYS A 88 -4.95 9.86 -2.07
CA CYS A 88 -6.20 9.98 -2.84
C CYS A 88 -7.04 8.70 -2.92
N CYS A 89 -6.44 7.50 -2.81
CA CYS A 89 -7.24 6.26 -2.76
C CYS A 89 -8.18 6.20 -1.54
N ALA A 90 -7.92 7.00 -0.49
CA ALA A 90 -8.82 7.12 0.65
C ALA A 90 -10.17 7.73 0.25
N VAL A 91 -10.18 8.75 -0.62
CA VAL A 91 -11.44 9.36 -1.06
C VAL A 91 -12.21 8.45 -2.01
N GLU A 92 -11.51 7.63 -2.79
CA GLU A 92 -12.16 6.58 -3.59
C GLU A 92 -12.80 5.54 -2.68
N MET A 93 -12.11 5.12 -1.62
CA MET A 93 -12.66 4.20 -0.61
C MET A 93 -13.91 4.78 0.08
N MET A 94 -13.91 6.07 0.42
CA MET A 94 -15.08 6.77 0.98
C MET A 94 -16.25 6.76 0.00
N HIS A 95 -16.00 6.96 -1.30
CA HIS A 95 -17.05 6.84 -2.32
C HIS A 95 -17.53 5.40 -2.50
N THR A 96 -16.67 4.39 -2.35
CA THR A 96 -17.08 2.99 -2.34
C THR A 96 -17.98 2.68 -1.13
N GLY A 97 -17.71 3.29 0.03
CA GLY A 97 -18.58 3.22 1.21
C GLY A 97 -19.83 4.11 1.14
N ALA A 98 -19.96 4.98 0.15
CA ALA A 98 -21.11 5.87 0.00
C ALA A 98 -22.29 5.15 -0.67
N ALA A 99 -23.47 5.77 -0.64
CA ALA A 99 -24.75 5.19 -1.07
C ALA A 99 -24.79 4.58 -2.48
N ARG A 100 -23.87 4.96 -3.39
CA ARG A 100 -23.82 4.41 -4.74
C ARG A 100 -23.33 2.95 -4.76
N TYR A 101 -22.30 2.63 -3.99
CA TYR A 101 -21.66 1.31 -3.98
C TYR A 101 -21.85 0.55 -2.66
N ASP A 102 -22.23 1.27 -1.60
CA ASP A 102 -22.66 0.80 -0.29
C ASP A 102 -22.09 -0.56 0.13
N LEU A 103 -20.88 -0.51 0.70
CA LEU A 103 -20.17 -1.68 1.18
C LEU A 103 -20.90 -2.40 2.33
N ASP A 104 -21.75 -1.70 3.09
CA ASP A 104 -22.52 -2.29 4.19
C ASP A 104 -23.48 -3.37 3.69
N ARG A 105 -23.97 -3.24 2.44
CA ARG A 105 -24.80 -4.26 1.78
C ARG A 105 -24.12 -5.62 1.65
N PHE A 106 -22.79 -5.64 1.57
CA PHE A 106 -22.00 -6.87 1.48
C PHE A 106 -21.51 -7.35 2.86
N GLY A 107 -22.01 -6.76 3.96
CA GLY A 107 -21.58 -7.07 5.32
C GLY A 107 -20.22 -6.46 5.67
N ILE A 108 -19.80 -5.42 4.91
CA ILE A 108 -18.50 -4.78 5.06
C ILE A 108 -18.64 -3.52 5.91
N ILE A 109 -18.21 -3.61 7.16
CA ILE A 109 -18.29 -2.52 8.12
C ILE A 109 -16.90 -2.00 8.42
N PHE A 110 -16.66 -0.71 8.16
CA PHE A 110 -15.40 -0.07 8.49
C PHE A 110 -15.23 0.08 10.00
N ARG A 111 -14.29 -0.69 10.58
CA ARG A 111 -13.92 -0.58 12.00
C ARG A 111 -12.62 0.21 12.15
N PRO A 112 -12.59 1.28 12.97
CA PRO A 112 -11.38 2.08 13.16
C PRO A 112 -10.35 1.37 14.03
N SER A 113 -10.76 0.40 14.85
CA SER A 113 -9.86 -0.33 15.74
C SER A 113 -9.22 -1.52 15.04
N PRO A 114 -7.87 -1.58 14.94
CA PRO A 114 -7.18 -2.66 14.24
C PRO A 114 -7.28 -4.03 14.92
N ARG A 115 -7.70 -4.07 16.20
CA ARG A 115 -7.81 -5.29 17.00
C ARG A 115 -9.07 -6.11 16.73
N GLN A 116 -10.04 -5.53 16.03
CA GLN A 116 -11.36 -6.12 15.80
C GLN A 116 -11.68 -6.27 14.30
N SER A 117 -10.74 -5.89 13.43
CA SER A 117 -10.88 -5.91 11.98
C SER A 117 -10.25 -7.17 11.39
N ASP A 118 -10.87 -7.73 10.36
CA ASP A 118 -10.41 -8.95 9.69
C ASP A 118 -9.40 -8.67 8.57
N CYS A 119 -9.48 -7.48 7.95
CA CYS A 119 -8.59 -7.08 6.87
C CYS A 119 -8.17 -5.62 6.96
N MET A 120 -7.00 -5.29 6.43
CA MET A 120 -6.46 -3.92 6.40
C MET A 120 -6.41 -3.41 4.96
N ILE A 121 -7.12 -2.31 4.68
CA ILE A 121 -7.08 -1.65 3.37
C ILE A 121 -6.08 -0.49 3.41
N VAL A 122 -4.92 -0.69 2.78
CA VAL A 122 -3.88 0.34 2.63
C VAL A 122 -4.17 1.16 1.38
N ALA A 123 -4.75 2.34 1.56
CA ALA A 123 -5.23 3.18 0.46
C ALA A 123 -4.38 4.44 0.30
N GLY A 124 -3.35 4.30 -0.53
CA GLY A 124 -2.49 5.39 -0.95
C GLY A 124 -1.02 5.03 -0.86
N THR A 125 -0.17 6.02 -1.13
CA THR A 125 1.28 5.84 -1.14
C THR A 125 1.81 5.64 0.28
N LEU A 126 2.50 4.51 0.50
CA LEU A 126 3.21 4.25 1.75
C LEU A 126 4.61 4.86 1.69
N THR A 127 4.92 5.71 2.66
CA THR A 127 6.24 6.34 2.78
C THR A 127 7.13 5.57 3.76
N ASN A 128 8.46 5.66 3.59
CA ASN A 128 9.42 5.03 4.51
C ASN A 128 9.21 5.44 5.97
N LYS A 129 8.76 6.68 6.21
CA LYS A 129 8.42 7.18 7.55
C LYS A 129 7.17 6.53 8.14
N MET A 130 6.20 6.13 7.30
CA MET A 130 4.95 5.51 7.73
C MET A 130 5.04 3.98 7.84
N ALA A 131 6.02 3.35 7.18
CA ALA A 131 6.27 1.90 7.24
C ALA A 131 6.29 1.30 8.67
N PRO A 132 6.98 1.88 9.67
CA PRO A 132 6.97 1.32 11.02
C PRO A 132 5.60 1.42 11.71
N ALA A 133 4.78 2.43 11.38
CA ALA A 133 3.44 2.58 11.95
C ALA A 133 2.45 1.57 11.37
N LEU A 134 2.59 1.21 10.09
CA LEU A 134 1.77 0.17 9.44
C LEU A 134 2.01 -1.23 10.05
N ARG A 135 3.26 -1.53 10.44
CA ARG A 135 3.64 -2.85 10.96
C ARG A 135 3.27 -3.07 12.43
N LYS A 136 2.98 -2.00 13.17
CA LYS A 136 2.73 -2.03 14.63
C LYS A 136 1.28 -2.38 14.95
#